data_AF-A0A5S9QPJ8-F1
#
_entry.id   AF-A0A5S9QPJ8-F1
#
_cell.length_a   1.000
_cell.length_b   1.000
_cell.length_c   1.000
_cell.angle_alpha   90.00
_cell.angle_beta   90.00
_cell.angle_gamma   90.00
#
_symmetry.space_group_name_H-M   'P 1'
#
loop_
_entity.id
_entity.type
_entity.pdbx_description
1 polymer ?
#
loop_
_entity_poly.entity_id
_entity_poly.type
_entity_poly.pdbx_seq_one_letter_code
_entity_poly.pdbx_strand_id
1 'polypeptide(L)'
;MDSNLTLINSTISGNESISNVGAGGIKFSNNLRFEPIELIISNTTIANNTGVDGGGLRIQSDNSMLALTTVNVTNSIIAGNAGGDCDLVDNSISIEFDLNNTLIEDGSCDATLTGAPQLGALADNGGSTLTMLPANSSPVVDAGDNTGCGTGLGIEIDQRGELRADGACDLGAVEIQYNAPPPPPPEPEVQIGAIKGVFLMLLAGLYGFRRTFNRA
;
A
#
# COMPACT_ATOMS: atom_id res chain seq x y z
N MET A 1 -28.72 11.40 2.15
CA MET A 1 -27.80 10.94 1.08
C MET A 1 -26.42 11.24 1.60
N ASP A 2 -25.77 10.21 2.12
CA ASP A 2 -24.44 10.30 2.68
C ASP A 2 -23.51 10.70 1.52
N SER A 3 -22.85 11.85 1.66
CA SER A 3 -22.04 12.43 0.59
C SER A 3 -20.61 11.98 0.79
N ASN A 4 -20.38 10.67 0.61
CA ASN A 4 -19.07 10.06 0.81
C ASN A 4 -18.37 9.89 -0.53
N LEU A 5 -17.07 10.17 -0.56
CA LEU A 5 -16.20 9.91 -1.70
C LEU A 5 -15.08 8.97 -1.27
N THR A 6 -14.88 7.90 -2.04
CA THR A 6 -13.83 6.91 -1.80
C THR A 6 -12.97 6.77 -3.04
N LEU A 7 -11.66 6.95 -2.89
CA LEU A 7 -10.65 6.76 -3.93
C LEU A 7 -9.67 5.68 -3.47
N ILE A 8 -9.51 4.66 -4.29
CA ILE A 8 -8.67 3.50 -3.99
C ILE A 8 -7.85 3.18 -5.24
N ASN A 9 -6.55 2.87 -5.09
CA ASN A 9 -5.70 2.39 -6.18
C ASN A 9 -5.75 3.29 -7.41
N SER A 10 -5.68 4.60 -7.21
CA SER A 10 -5.96 5.57 -8.26
C SER A 10 -4.79 6.52 -8.48
N THR A 11 -4.51 6.86 -9.73
CA THR A 11 -3.61 7.97 -10.08
C THR A 11 -4.43 9.17 -10.55
N ILE A 12 -4.25 10.32 -9.89
CA ILE A 12 -4.90 11.59 -10.20
C ILE A 12 -3.80 12.58 -10.57
N SER A 13 -3.68 12.85 -11.87
CA SER A 13 -2.57 13.64 -12.40
C SER A 13 -2.97 14.49 -13.60
N GLY A 14 -2.28 15.62 -13.77
CA GLY A 14 -2.44 16.51 -14.92
C GLY A 14 -3.75 17.28 -14.95
N ASN A 15 -4.46 17.38 -13.82
CA ASN A 15 -5.68 18.18 -13.72
C ASN A 15 -5.32 19.64 -13.41
N GLU A 16 -6.09 20.58 -13.96
CA GLU A 16 -5.85 22.01 -13.80
C GLU A 16 -7.12 22.75 -13.36
N SER A 17 -6.99 23.61 -12.36
CA SER A 17 -8.01 24.57 -11.96
C SER A 17 -7.44 25.99 -11.94
N ILE A 18 -8.06 26.86 -12.73
CA ILE A 18 -7.71 28.29 -12.80
C ILE A 18 -8.50 29.15 -11.79
N SER A 19 -9.40 28.53 -11.02
CA SER A 19 -10.20 29.22 -10.02
C SER A 19 -9.36 29.49 -8.77
N ASN A 20 -9.50 30.69 -8.20
CA ASN A 20 -8.85 31.11 -6.97
C ASN A 20 -9.35 30.39 -5.70
N VAL A 21 -10.24 29.40 -5.85
CA VAL A 21 -10.73 28.55 -4.76
C VAL A 21 -10.77 27.07 -5.20
N GLY A 22 -10.08 26.72 -6.29
CA GLY A 22 -10.09 25.39 -6.88
C GLY A 22 -8.79 24.63 -6.66
N ALA A 23 -8.91 23.36 -6.27
CA ALA A 23 -7.81 22.39 -6.40
C ALA A 23 -7.75 21.86 -7.83
N GLY A 24 -6.54 21.54 -8.29
CA GLY A 24 -6.36 20.80 -9.54
C GLY A 24 -6.79 19.34 -9.38
N GLY A 25 -6.29 18.67 -8.34
CA GLY A 25 -6.55 17.26 -8.06
C GLY A 25 -7.91 17.03 -7.42
N ILE A 26 -8.03 17.26 -6.11
CA ILE A 26 -9.25 17.01 -5.35
C ILE A 26 -9.61 18.25 -4.53
N LYS A 27 -10.81 18.77 -4.73
CA LYS A 27 -11.45 19.69 -3.78
C LYS A 27 -12.58 18.97 -3.06
N PHE A 28 -12.48 18.88 -1.74
CA PHE A 28 -13.54 18.35 -0.89
C PHE A 28 -14.03 19.43 0.05
N SER A 29 -15.32 19.73 -0.02
CA SER A 29 -15.91 20.82 0.77
C SER A 29 -17.30 20.49 1.26
N ASN A 30 -17.57 20.79 2.52
CA ASN A 30 -18.94 20.89 3.02
C ASN A 30 -19.46 22.31 2.74
N ASN A 31 -20.69 22.43 2.22
CA ASN A 31 -21.34 23.72 1.99
C ASN A 31 -22.69 23.75 2.72
N LEU A 32 -22.64 23.81 4.06
CA LEU A 32 -23.83 24.00 4.93
C LEU A 32 -24.79 22.80 5.01
N ARG A 33 -24.28 21.57 5.01
CA ARG A 33 -25.10 20.38 5.31
C ARG A 33 -25.06 20.07 6.80
N PHE A 34 -26.22 19.70 7.35
CA PHE A 34 -26.36 19.20 8.72
C PHE A 34 -25.91 17.73 8.87
N GLU A 35 -25.32 17.15 7.82
CA GLU A 35 -24.95 15.75 7.78
C GLU A 35 -23.43 15.63 7.63
N PRO A 36 -22.79 14.69 8.35
CA PRO A 36 -21.37 14.44 8.20
C PRO A 36 -21.05 13.98 6.77
N ILE A 37 -19.86 14.32 6.30
CA ILE A 37 -19.34 13.87 5.01
C ILE A 37 -17.97 13.24 5.20
N GLU A 38 -17.65 12.26 4.35
CA GLU A 38 -16.42 11.51 4.46
C GLU A 38 -15.66 11.45 3.12
N LEU A 39 -14.36 11.70 3.18
CA LEU A 39 -13.42 11.43 2.10
C LEU A 39 -12.44 10.33 2.55
N ILE A 40 -12.43 9.22 1.83
CA ILE A 40 -11.46 8.13 2.03
C ILE A 40 -10.55 8.07 0.82
N ILE A 41 -9.24 8.17 1.04
CA ILE A 41 -8.21 8.01 0.02
C ILE A 41 -7.28 6.88 0.49
N SER A 42 -7.17 5.80 -0.28
CA SER A 42 -6.26 4.70 0.00
C SER A 42 -5.42 4.37 -1.21
N ASN A 43 -4.12 4.13 -1.01
CA ASN A 43 -3.23 3.66 -2.07
C ASN A 43 -3.37 4.48 -3.36
N THR A 44 -3.33 5.80 -3.23
CA THR A 44 -3.62 6.73 -4.33
C THR A 44 -2.45 7.67 -4.53
N THR A 45 -2.15 7.98 -5.78
CA THR A 45 -1.13 8.96 -6.17
C THR A 45 -1.81 10.20 -6.72
N ILE A 46 -1.70 11.33 -6.02
CA ILE A 46 -2.20 12.64 -6.44
C ILE A 46 -1.00 13.52 -6.77
N ALA A 47 -0.66 13.63 -8.06
CA ALA A 47 0.57 14.28 -8.46
C ALA A 47 0.49 15.08 -9.76
N ASN A 48 1.33 16.11 -9.90
CA ASN A 48 1.38 16.97 -11.08
C ASN A 48 0.02 17.61 -11.44
N ASN A 49 -0.79 17.93 -10.44
CA ASN A 49 -2.00 18.73 -10.65
C ASN A 49 -1.67 20.21 -10.39
N THR A 50 -2.45 21.11 -11.01
CA THR A 50 -2.27 22.56 -10.88
C THR A 50 -3.55 23.19 -10.32
N GLY A 51 -3.43 23.86 -9.19
CA GLY A 51 -4.47 24.70 -8.60
C GLY A 51 -3.87 25.99 -8.09
N VAL A 52 -4.73 26.95 -7.72
CA VAL A 52 -4.26 28.19 -7.09
C VAL A 52 -3.89 27.91 -5.63
N ASP A 53 -4.75 27.16 -4.93
CA ASP A 53 -4.59 26.84 -3.50
C ASP A 53 -4.93 25.35 -3.26
N GLY A 54 -3.91 24.53 -2.96
CA GLY A 54 -4.05 23.08 -2.81
C GLY A 54 -4.16 22.39 -4.17
N GLY A 55 -3.12 22.48 -4.99
CA GLY A 55 -3.04 21.83 -6.29
C GLY A 55 -3.35 20.34 -6.23
N GLY A 56 -2.87 19.64 -5.19
CA GLY A 56 -3.15 18.24 -4.94
C GLY A 56 -4.50 18.03 -4.27
N LEU A 57 -4.56 18.28 -2.97
CA LEU A 57 -5.74 18.09 -2.12
C LEU A 57 -6.12 19.39 -1.41
N ARG A 58 -7.35 19.85 -1.61
CA ARG A 58 -7.93 20.97 -0.86
C ARG A 58 -9.13 20.49 -0.05
N ILE A 59 -9.05 20.63 1.27
CA ILE A 59 -10.17 20.40 2.17
C ILE A 59 -10.68 21.75 2.68
N GLN A 60 -11.97 22.01 2.55
CA GLN A 60 -12.59 23.25 2.97
C GLN A 60 -13.85 23.00 3.80
N SER A 61 -13.93 23.59 4.99
CA SER A 61 -15.15 23.63 5.80
C SER A 61 -15.57 25.08 6.00
N ASP A 62 -16.77 25.41 5.52
CA ASP A 62 -17.32 26.76 5.66
C ASP A 62 -18.33 26.80 6.82
N ASN A 63 -17.90 27.27 7.99
CA ASN A 63 -18.72 27.64 9.15
C ASN A 63 -19.80 26.61 9.58
N SER A 64 -19.61 25.33 9.25
CA SER A 64 -20.51 24.27 9.66
C SER A 64 -20.15 23.80 11.06
N MET A 65 -20.57 24.55 12.08
CA MET A 65 -20.48 24.16 13.49
C MET A 65 -21.33 22.91 13.83
N LEU A 66 -22.03 22.33 12.85
CA LEU A 66 -23.08 21.34 13.05
C LEU A 66 -22.84 20.01 12.31
N ALA A 67 -21.80 19.89 11.49
CA ALA A 67 -21.47 18.63 10.81
C ALA A 67 -19.97 18.43 10.66
N LEU A 68 -19.50 17.22 11.00
CA LEU A 68 -18.11 16.81 10.89
C LEU A 68 -17.76 16.48 9.44
N THR A 69 -16.58 16.92 8.99
CA THR A 69 -15.94 16.47 7.77
C THR A 69 -14.79 15.56 8.16
N THR A 70 -14.89 14.29 7.81
CA THR A 70 -13.82 13.32 8.08
C THR A 70 -13.05 13.07 6.79
N VAL A 71 -11.73 13.14 6.88
CA VAL A 71 -10.81 12.87 5.77
C VAL A 71 -9.78 11.87 6.26
N ASN A 72 -9.80 10.68 5.66
CA ASN A 72 -8.86 9.61 5.94
C ASN A 72 -7.99 9.38 4.70
N VAL A 73 -6.69 9.63 4.82
CA VAL A 73 -5.71 9.35 3.76
C VAL A 73 -4.72 8.31 4.24
N THR A 74 -4.71 7.16 3.56
CA THR A 74 -3.90 6.01 3.94
C THR A 74 -3.02 5.54 2.79
N ASN A 75 -1.77 5.17 3.08
CA ASN A 75 -0.85 4.55 2.12
C ASN A 75 -0.74 5.30 0.78
N SER A 76 -0.76 6.64 0.80
CA SER A 76 -0.93 7.46 -0.41
C SER A 76 0.22 8.43 -0.61
N ILE A 77 0.29 8.99 -1.82
CA ILE A 77 1.28 10.00 -2.22
C ILE A 77 0.54 11.25 -2.70
N ILE A 78 0.90 12.41 -2.16
CA ILE A 78 0.48 13.72 -2.66
C ILE A 78 1.75 14.54 -2.91
N ALA A 79 2.11 14.77 -4.18
CA ALA A 79 3.41 15.35 -4.51
C ALA A 79 3.45 16.07 -5.86
N GLY A 80 4.36 17.01 -6.03
CA GLY A 80 4.62 17.69 -7.30
C GLY A 80 3.43 18.50 -7.80
N ASN A 81 2.51 18.92 -6.92
CA ASN A 81 1.35 19.71 -7.32
C ASN A 81 1.66 21.22 -7.25
N ALA A 82 1.28 21.95 -8.30
CA ALA A 82 1.41 23.41 -8.32
C ALA A 82 0.25 24.05 -7.54
N GLY A 83 0.57 25.01 -6.66
CA GLY A 83 -0.38 25.58 -5.69
C GLY A 83 -0.37 24.90 -4.31
N GLY A 84 0.54 23.95 -4.09
CA GLY A 84 0.70 23.20 -2.84
C GLY A 84 0.13 21.77 -2.94
N ASP A 85 0.71 20.84 -2.20
CA ASP A 85 0.26 19.45 -2.23
C ASP A 85 -1.01 19.25 -1.41
N CYS A 86 -1.10 19.85 -0.22
CA CYS A 86 -2.29 19.83 0.60
C CYS A 86 -2.61 21.22 1.16
N ASP A 87 -3.90 21.58 1.14
CA ASP A 87 -4.41 22.79 1.77
C ASP A 87 -5.65 22.48 2.62
N LEU A 88 -5.53 22.78 3.92
CA LEU A 88 -6.58 22.60 4.92
C LEU A 88 -7.13 23.97 5.31
N VAL A 89 -8.28 24.31 4.77
CA VAL A 89 -9.00 25.53 5.14
C VAL A 89 -10.09 25.17 6.16
N ASP A 90 -9.69 25.14 7.42
CA ASP A 90 -10.60 24.95 8.56
C ASP A 90 -10.99 26.30 9.18
N ASN A 91 -12.22 26.72 8.91
CA ASN A 91 -12.81 27.91 9.53
C ASN A 91 -13.68 27.57 10.76
N SER A 92 -13.76 26.30 11.21
CA SER A 92 -14.78 25.90 12.19
C SER A 92 -14.49 24.72 13.16
N ILE A 93 -13.25 24.22 13.33
CA ILE A 93 -12.94 23.06 14.22
C ILE A 93 -13.80 21.82 13.87
N SER A 94 -14.17 21.67 12.60
CA SER A 94 -15.11 20.62 12.17
C SER A 94 -14.51 19.69 11.11
N ILE A 95 -13.19 19.69 10.98
CA ILE A 95 -12.47 18.74 10.14
C ILE A 95 -11.67 17.79 11.03
N GLU A 96 -11.92 16.50 10.88
CA GLU A 96 -11.03 15.42 11.32
C GLU A 96 -10.21 15.00 10.10
N PHE A 97 -8.91 15.24 10.15
CA PHE A 97 -8.00 15.00 9.03
C PHE A 97 -6.88 14.06 9.49
N ASP A 98 -6.96 12.81 9.05
CA ASP A 98 -6.05 11.74 9.46
C ASP A 98 -5.17 11.31 8.29
N LEU A 99 -3.86 11.43 8.49
CA LEU A 99 -2.82 10.93 7.58
C LEU A 99 -2.19 9.66 8.19
N ASN A 100 -2.42 8.51 7.55
CA ASN A 100 -1.84 7.24 7.94
C ASN A 100 -0.87 6.78 6.84
N ASN A 101 0.43 6.69 7.16
CA ASN A 101 1.45 6.27 6.18
C ASN A 101 1.30 6.96 4.82
N THR A 102 1.16 8.29 4.84
CA THR A 102 0.96 9.09 3.62
C THR A 102 2.10 10.06 3.47
N LEU A 103 2.71 10.08 2.28
CA LEU A 103 3.72 11.06 1.93
C LEU A 103 3.06 12.30 1.33
N ILE A 104 3.36 13.46 1.89
CA ILE A 104 3.07 14.77 1.28
C ILE A 104 4.41 15.48 1.06
N GLU A 105 4.78 15.72 -0.20
CA GLU A 105 6.15 16.11 -0.56
C GLU A 105 6.59 17.41 0.11
N ASP A 106 5.73 18.43 0.11
CA ASP A 106 5.99 19.75 0.71
C ASP A 106 5.77 19.83 2.24
N GLY A 107 5.30 18.75 2.87
CA GLY A 107 5.03 18.69 4.31
C GLY A 107 3.81 19.48 4.79
N SER A 108 2.97 19.96 3.86
CA SER A 108 1.69 20.59 4.20
C SER A 108 0.73 19.63 4.94
N CYS A 109 -0.31 20.20 5.56
CA CYS A 109 -1.29 19.46 6.36
C CYS A 109 -0.67 18.58 7.47
N ASP A 110 0.44 19.07 8.07
CA ASP A 110 1.17 18.42 9.16
C ASP A 110 1.67 16.99 8.84
N ALA A 111 1.96 16.72 7.57
CA ALA A 111 2.48 15.43 7.15
C ALA A 111 3.85 15.11 7.79
N THR A 112 3.97 13.90 8.32
CA THR A 112 5.20 13.42 8.97
C THR A 112 6.17 12.73 8.01
N LEU A 113 5.65 12.17 6.91
CA LEU A 113 6.42 11.60 5.80
C LEU A 113 6.46 12.64 4.67
N THR A 114 7.67 13.10 4.34
CA THR A 114 7.88 14.20 3.39
C THR A 114 9.08 13.94 2.48
N GLY A 115 9.25 14.77 1.45
CA GLY A 115 10.33 14.66 0.47
C GLY A 115 9.91 14.01 -0.84
N ALA A 116 10.80 14.05 -1.83
CA ALA A 116 10.47 13.67 -3.20
C ALA A 116 10.17 12.17 -3.32
N PRO A 117 8.99 11.77 -3.84
CA PRO A 117 8.60 10.36 -3.98
C PRO A 117 9.24 9.65 -5.18
N GLN A 118 10.11 10.33 -5.95
CA GLN A 118 10.82 9.76 -7.11
C GLN A 118 9.89 9.05 -8.10
N LEU A 119 8.74 9.66 -8.38
CA LEU A 119 7.77 9.14 -9.35
C LEU A 119 8.27 9.33 -10.79
N GLY A 120 8.06 8.31 -11.62
CA GLY A 120 8.17 8.43 -13.07
C GLY A 120 7.06 9.30 -13.67
N ALA A 121 7.18 9.62 -14.96
CA ALA A 121 6.11 10.31 -15.68
C ALA A 121 4.82 9.47 -15.74
N LEU A 122 3.68 10.13 -15.94
CA LEU A 122 2.42 9.44 -16.25
C LEU A 122 2.59 8.68 -17.57
N ALA A 123 2.61 7.36 -17.49
CA ALA A 123 2.95 6.49 -18.61
C ALA A 123 2.20 5.16 -18.55
N ASP A 124 2.28 4.40 -19.64
CA ASP A 124 1.81 3.02 -19.68
C ASP A 124 2.83 2.14 -18.95
N ASN A 125 2.52 1.81 -17.69
CA ASN A 125 3.30 0.91 -16.85
C ASN A 125 2.63 -0.46 -16.71
N GLY A 126 1.73 -0.80 -17.64
CA GLY A 126 0.80 -1.93 -17.56
C GLY A 126 -0.58 -1.53 -17.01
N GLY A 127 -1.53 -2.47 -17.08
CA GLY A 127 -2.91 -2.25 -16.66
C GLY A 127 -3.79 -1.56 -17.71
N SER A 128 -4.97 -1.09 -17.28
CA SER A 128 -5.97 -0.47 -18.16
C SER A 128 -5.89 1.07 -18.22
N THR A 129 -5.08 1.69 -17.36
CA THR A 129 -4.93 3.16 -17.24
C THR A 129 -3.47 3.53 -17.05
N LEU A 130 -3.11 4.77 -17.40
CA LEU A 130 -1.75 5.28 -17.16
C LEU A 130 -1.53 5.49 -15.66
N THR A 131 -0.30 5.25 -15.20
CA THR A 131 0.08 5.40 -13.79
C THR A 131 1.43 6.12 -13.68
N MET A 132 1.82 6.48 -12.46
CA MET A 132 3.14 7.02 -12.16
C MET A 132 3.92 6.01 -11.30
N LEU A 133 4.81 5.26 -11.93
CA LEU A 133 5.61 4.21 -11.27
C LEU A 133 6.75 4.83 -10.44
N PRO A 134 6.87 4.53 -9.13
CA PRO A 134 8.02 4.96 -8.35
C PRO A 134 9.33 4.29 -8.83
N ALA A 135 10.46 4.95 -8.63
CA ALA A 135 11.76 4.30 -8.80
C ALA A 135 11.98 3.22 -7.72
N ASN A 136 12.72 2.15 -8.04
CA ASN A 136 13.07 1.09 -7.07
C ASN A 136 13.81 1.60 -5.82
N SER A 137 14.46 2.76 -5.89
CA SER A 137 15.15 3.40 -4.76
C SER A 137 14.30 4.45 -4.05
N SER A 138 13.01 4.57 -4.40
CA SER A 138 12.14 5.61 -3.89
C SER A 138 11.91 5.45 -2.38
N PRO A 139 11.82 6.56 -1.62
CA PRO A 139 11.45 6.50 -0.21
C PRO A 139 10.01 6.01 0.04
N VAL A 140 9.18 5.92 -1.02
CA VAL A 140 7.80 5.41 -0.90
C VAL A 140 7.71 3.90 -1.01
N VAL A 141 8.81 3.23 -1.35
CA VAL A 141 8.87 1.78 -1.46
C VAL A 141 8.88 1.15 -0.08
N ASP A 142 8.08 0.10 0.13
CA ASP A 142 7.93 -0.62 1.40
C ASP A 142 7.57 0.29 2.61
N ALA A 143 7.05 1.50 2.35
CA ALA A 143 6.80 2.53 3.37
C ALA A 143 5.34 2.58 3.87
N GLY A 144 4.46 1.77 3.28
CA GLY A 144 3.06 1.65 3.65
C GLY A 144 2.83 0.90 4.96
N ASP A 145 1.63 1.07 5.51
CA ASP A 145 1.12 0.22 6.56
C ASP A 145 0.69 -1.13 5.99
N ASN A 146 1.40 -2.17 6.43
CA ASN A 146 1.20 -3.57 6.01
C ASN A 146 -0.11 -4.18 6.50
N THR A 147 -0.76 -3.58 7.51
CA THR A 147 -2.10 -4.01 7.93
C THR A 147 -3.15 -3.70 6.86
N GLY A 148 -2.87 -2.77 5.95
CA GLY A 148 -3.67 -2.38 4.78
C GLY A 148 -3.16 -2.92 3.44
N CYS A 149 -2.36 -3.99 3.41
CA CYS A 149 -1.73 -4.50 2.18
C CYS A 149 -2.27 -5.86 1.68
N GLY A 150 -3.33 -6.38 2.31
CA GLY A 150 -3.80 -7.72 1.96
C GLY A 150 -5.28 -7.99 2.24
N THR A 151 -5.74 -9.14 1.74
CA THR A 151 -6.71 -10.00 2.42
C THR A 151 -8.10 -9.43 2.72
N GLY A 152 -8.89 -9.01 1.72
CA GLY A 152 -10.33 -8.72 1.90
C GLY A 152 -10.74 -7.26 1.94
N LEU A 153 -9.82 -6.33 1.66
CA LEU A 153 -10.09 -4.88 1.62
C LEU A 153 -10.13 -4.29 0.19
N GLY A 154 -9.99 -5.10 -0.86
CA GLY A 154 -9.97 -4.62 -2.25
C GLY A 154 -8.68 -3.89 -2.67
N ILE A 155 -7.67 -3.90 -1.78
CA ILE A 155 -6.35 -3.26 -1.95
C ILE A 155 -5.22 -4.29 -2.12
N GLU A 156 -5.56 -5.54 -2.40
CA GLU A 156 -4.60 -6.62 -2.70
C GLU A 156 -3.94 -6.47 -4.06
N ILE A 157 -4.61 -5.75 -4.96
CA ILE A 157 -4.13 -5.43 -6.30
C ILE A 157 -3.92 -3.93 -6.41
N ASP A 158 -2.86 -3.51 -7.07
CA ASP A 158 -2.58 -2.12 -7.40
C ASP A 158 -3.48 -1.64 -8.58
N GLN A 159 -3.32 -0.38 -9.01
CA GLN A 159 -4.11 0.19 -10.11
C GLN A 159 -4.02 -0.61 -11.43
N ARG A 160 -2.92 -1.34 -11.63
CA ARG A 160 -2.66 -2.12 -12.84
C ARG A 160 -3.26 -3.53 -12.76
N GLY A 161 -3.68 -3.95 -11.56
CA GLY A 161 -4.13 -5.32 -11.28
C GLY A 161 -3.02 -6.24 -10.78
N GLU A 162 -1.83 -5.71 -10.47
CA GLU A 162 -0.70 -6.48 -9.94
C GLU A 162 -0.83 -6.64 -8.43
N LEU A 163 -0.41 -7.80 -7.90
CA LEU A 163 -0.57 -8.11 -6.48
C LEU A 163 0.43 -7.34 -5.60
N ARG A 164 -0.03 -6.89 -4.44
CA ARG A 164 0.81 -6.43 -3.31
C ARG A 164 1.30 -7.63 -2.50
N ALA A 165 2.22 -8.41 -3.07
CA ALA A 165 2.50 -9.79 -2.65
C ALA A 165 3.73 -9.98 -1.75
N ASP A 166 4.62 -9.01 -1.67
CA ASP A 166 5.86 -9.08 -0.88
C ASP A 166 5.65 -8.77 0.61
N GLY A 167 4.46 -8.27 0.96
CA GLY A 167 4.06 -8.00 2.34
C GLY A 167 4.55 -6.65 2.87
N ALA A 168 5.07 -5.79 2.02
CA ALA A 168 5.43 -4.41 2.33
C ALA A 168 4.86 -3.47 1.26
N CYS A 169 3.75 -2.77 1.54
CA CYS A 169 3.17 -1.91 0.51
C CYS A 169 4.09 -0.75 0.18
N ASP A 170 4.12 -0.42 -1.10
CA ASP A 170 4.50 0.90 -1.54
C ASP A 170 3.37 1.90 -1.25
N LEU A 171 3.74 3.16 -1.02
CA LEU A 171 2.75 4.23 -1.00
C LEU A 171 2.26 4.52 -2.42
N GLY A 172 0.98 4.86 -2.53
CA GLY A 172 0.36 5.29 -3.77
C GLY A 172 -0.28 4.16 -4.58
N ALA A 173 -0.53 4.45 -5.85
CA ALA A 173 -1.39 3.64 -6.72
C ALA A 173 -0.73 2.38 -7.28
N VAL A 174 0.59 2.27 -7.18
CA VAL A 174 1.39 1.28 -7.89
C VAL A 174 2.33 0.59 -6.92
N GLU A 175 2.38 -0.74 -6.99
CA GLU A 175 3.32 -1.57 -6.26
C GLU A 175 4.52 -1.92 -7.16
N ILE A 176 5.75 -1.72 -6.69
CA ILE A 176 6.93 -2.23 -7.37
C ILE A 176 6.97 -3.75 -7.21
N GLN A 177 6.95 -4.44 -8.35
CA GLN A 177 7.07 -5.89 -8.37
C GLN A 177 8.55 -6.29 -8.25
N TYR A 178 8.97 -6.71 -7.05
CA TYR A 178 10.20 -7.46 -6.91
C TYR A 178 9.95 -8.88 -7.35
N ASN A 179 10.53 -9.30 -8.47
CA ASN A 179 10.51 -10.71 -8.85
C ASN A 179 11.04 -11.52 -7.67
N ALA A 180 10.16 -12.26 -6.97
CA ALA A 180 10.59 -13.16 -5.92
C ALA A 180 11.67 -14.09 -6.51
N PRO A 181 12.81 -14.29 -5.82
CA PRO A 181 13.76 -15.29 -6.26
C PRO A 181 13.03 -16.62 -6.42
N PRO A 182 13.33 -17.41 -7.46
CA PRO A 182 12.69 -18.71 -7.64
C PRO A 182 12.83 -19.51 -6.33
N PRO A 183 11.80 -20.27 -5.93
CA PRO A 183 11.87 -21.05 -4.71
C PRO A 183 13.13 -21.92 -4.72
N PRO A 184 13.80 -22.10 -3.57
CA PRO A 184 14.97 -22.98 -3.53
C PRO A 184 14.58 -24.35 -4.09
N PRO A 185 15.46 -25.00 -4.88
CA PRO A 185 15.18 -26.34 -5.36
C PRO A 185 14.81 -27.24 -4.17
N PRO A 186 13.86 -28.19 -4.34
CA PRO A 186 13.49 -29.08 -3.27
C PRO A 186 14.74 -29.72 -2.69
N GLU A 187 14.90 -29.65 -1.36
CA GLU A 187 16.00 -30.30 -0.67
C GLU A 187 16.02 -31.77 -1.11
N PRO A 188 17.18 -32.33 -1.52
CA PRO A 188 17.22 -33.70 -1.97
C PRO A 188 16.65 -34.58 -0.86
N GLU A 189 15.55 -35.28 -1.16
CA GLU A 189 15.00 -36.27 -0.24
C GLU A 189 16.17 -37.18 0.17
N VAL A 190 16.55 -37.13 1.45
CA VAL A 190 17.46 -38.12 2.01
C VAL A 190 16.72 -39.43 1.91
N GLN A 191 17.00 -40.22 0.87
CA GLN A 191 16.51 -41.58 0.79
C GLN A 191 17.15 -42.35 1.95
N ILE A 192 16.45 -42.43 3.08
CA ILE A 192 16.77 -43.33 4.21
C ILE A 192 16.44 -44.79 3.80
N GLY A 193 16.82 -45.17 2.57
CA GLY A 193 16.61 -46.49 1.97
C GLY A 193 17.82 -47.42 2.09
N ALA A 194 19.02 -46.90 2.36
CA ALA A 194 20.23 -47.71 2.40
C ALA A 194 20.69 -48.18 3.79
N ILE A 195 20.01 -47.79 4.88
CA ILE A 195 20.42 -48.17 6.26
C ILE A 195 19.56 -49.32 6.83
N LYS A 196 18.39 -49.62 6.26
CA LYS A 196 17.56 -50.76 6.70
C LYS A 196 18.17 -52.14 6.41
N GLY A 197 19.20 -52.23 5.57
CA GLY A 197 19.90 -53.49 5.26
C GLY A 197 21.00 -53.90 6.25
N VAL A 198 21.56 -52.95 7.02
CA VAL A 198 22.70 -53.24 7.90
C VAL A 198 22.24 -53.59 9.32
N PHE A 199 21.07 -53.13 9.77
CA PHE A 199 20.57 -53.41 11.12
C PHE A 199 19.92 -54.80 11.29
N LEU A 200 19.57 -55.49 10.19
CA LEU A 200 18.97 -56.84 10.24
C LEU A 200 19.99 -57.99 10.17
N MET A 201 21.29 -57.71 9.90
CA MET A 201 22.36 -58.72 9.85
C MET A 201 23.19 -58.84 11.15
N LEU A 202 22.87 -58.07 12.21
CA LEU A 202 23.50 -58.22 13.53
C LEU A 202 22.66 -59.05 14.53
N LEU A 203 21.40 -59.37 14.23
CA LEU A 203 20.53 -60.17 15.11
C LEU A 203 20.37 -61.65 14.70
N ALA A 204 20.80 -62.05 13.49
CA ALA A 204 20.76 -63.45 13.06
C ALA A 204 22.01 -64.28 13.46
N GLY A 205 23.09 -63.63 13.94
CA GLY A 205 24.34 -64.29 14.33
C GLY A 205 24.41 -64.82 15.76
N LEU A 206 23.42 -64.53 16.62
CA LEU A 206 23.44 -64.85 18.06
C LEU A 206 22.51 -65.97 18.52
N TYR A 207 21.76 -66.61 17.61
CA TYR A 207 20.78 -67.67 17.94
C TYR A 207 21.05 -69.04 17.28
N GLY A 208 22.30 -69.30 16.90
CA GLY A 208 22.65 -70.41 16.02
C GLY A 208 23.58 -71.49 16.56
N PHE A 209 23.80 -71.67 17.88
CA PHE A 209 24.54 -72.86 18.36
C PHE A 209 24.13 -73.27 19.80
N ARG A 210 23.08 -74.09 19.90
CA ARG A 210 22.90 -75.03 21.01
C ARG A 210 22.56 -76.41 20.43
N ARG A 211 23.57 -77.28 20.35
CA ARG A 211 23.35 -78.73 20.32
C ARG A 211 24.27 -79.40 21.34
N THR A 212 23.60 -80.10 22.24
CA THR A 212 24.05 -80.97 23.32
C THR A 212 24.92 -82.13 22.84
N PHE A 213 25.98 -82.46 23.58
CA PHE A 213 26.49 -83.83 23.71
C PHE A 213 26.85 -84.11 25.18
N ASN A 214 26.23 -85.15 25.74
CA ASN A 214 26.52 -85.74 27.05
C ASN A 214 27.72 -86.71 26.96
N ARG A 215 28.52 -86.78 28.04
CA ARG A 215 29.24 -87.94 28.66
C ARG A 215 30.26 -87.31 29.66
N ALA A 216 30.44 -87.79 30.89
CA ALA A 216 30.28 -89.12 31.48
C ALA A 216 29.43 -89.11 32.76
#